data_AF-Q8C658-F1
#
_entry.id   AF-Q8C658-F1
#
_cell.length_a   1.000
_cell.length_b   1.000
_cell.length_c   1.000
_cell.angle_alpha   90.00
_cell.angle_beta   90.00
_cell.angle_gamma   90.00
#
_symmetry.space_group_name_H-M   'P 1'
#
loop_
_entity.id
_entity.type
_entity.pdbx_description
1 polymer ?
#
loop_
_entity_poly.entity_id
_entity_poly.type
_entity_poly.pdbx_seq_one_letter_code
_entity_poly.pdbx_strand_id
1 'polypeptide(L)'
;MASVAGDSAMEVVPALAEEAAAEATGPSCLVQLPGEVLEYILCSGSLTALDIGRVSSTCRRLREVCQSSGQVWKEQFRVRWPSLMKHYSPTDYVNRLEEYKVRQKAGLEARKIVASFSKRFFSEHVPCNGFSDIENLEGPEIFFEDELVCILNMEGRKALTWKYYAKKILYYLRQQKILNNLKAFLQQPDDYESYLEGRPVCLPVGGGFAAEQPLRARSNCSSRREKKAVLVGFRRGRQHSK
;
A
#
# COMPACT_ATOMS: atom_id res chain seq x y z
N MET A 1 56.85 -66.32 20.07
CA MET A 1 57.81 -66.86 19.08
C MET A 1 57.68 -65.98 17.84
N ALA A 2 58.41 -64.87 17.79
CA ALA A 2 59.58 -64.62 16.90
C ALA A 2 59.14 -64.49 15.42
N SER A 3 58.94 -63.26 14.90
CA SER A 3 59.95 -62.36 14.29
C SER A 3 60.59 -62.93 13.02
N VAL A 4 60.33 -62.31 11.86
CA VAL A 4 61.38 -61.94 10.87
C VAL A 4 60.94 -60.65 10.17
N ALA A 5 61.84 -59.66 10.19
CA ALA A 5 61.79 -58.38 9.51
C ALA A 5 62.37 -58.49 8.08
N GLY A 6 61.95 -57.59 7.19
CA GLY A 6 62.59 -57.30 5.91
C GLY A 6 62.54 -55.80 5.66
N ASP A 7 63.72 -55.21 5.47
CA ASP A 7 64.07 -53.79 5.53
C ASP A 7 64.20 -53.15 4.13
N SER A 8 64.06 -51.82 4.08
CA SER A 8 64.62 -50.85 3.13
C SER A 8 64.21 -50.83 1.65
N ALA A 9 63.66 -49.70 1.22
CA ALA A 9 64.47 -48.66 0.57
C ALA A 9 63.68 -47.36 0.36
N MET A 10 64.44 -46.28 0.48
CA MET A 10 64.10 -44.86 0.47
C MET A 10 63.95 -44.35 -0.97
N GLU A 11 62.90 -43.59 -1.27
CA GLU A 11 62.96 -42.57 -2.32
C GLU A 11 62.32 -41.27 -1.82
N VAL A 12 63.13 -40.22 -1.88
CA VAL A 12 62.81 -38.85 -1.49
C VAL A 12 63.05 -38.00 -2.75
N VAL A 13 62.18 -36.99 -2.94
CA VAL A 13 62.35 -35.76 -3.75
C VAL A 13 61.95 -35.87 -5.24
N PRO A 14 61.34 -34.85 -5.90
CA PRO A 14 61.11 -33.45 -5.45
C PRO A 14 59.67 -32.93 -5.49
N ALA A 15 59.47 -31.93 -4.63
CA ALA A 15 58.57 -30.81 -4.88
C ALA A 15 59.01 -30.04 -6.14
N LEU A 16 58.08 -29.87 -7.07
CA LEU A 16 58.15 -28.79 -8.06
C LEU A 16 57.03 -27.80 -7.75
N ALA A 17 57.49 -26.61 -7.42
CA ALA A 17 56.71 -25.42 -7.27
C ALA A 17 56.24 -24.88 -8.62
N GLU A 18 55.24 -24.01 -8.51
CA GLU A 18 54.90 -22.90 -9.39
C GLU A 18 54.08 -23.16 -10.66
N GLU A 19 52.86 -22.62 -10.58
CA GLU A 19 52.31 -21.64 -11.52
C GLU A 19 52.11 -22.09 -12.95
N ALA A 20 50.90 -22.58 -13.19
CA ALA A 20 50.15 -22.12 -14.35
C ALA A 20 48.78 -21.66 -13.86
N ALA A 21 48.67 -20.34 -13.64
CA ALA A 21 47.42 -19.61 -13.63
C ALA A 21 46.63 -19.93 -14.90
N ALA A 22 45.82 -20.99 -14.85
CA ALA A 22 44.77 -21.21 -15.82
C ALA A 22 43.71 -20.14 -15.53
N GLU A 23 43.67 -19.14 -16.40
CA GLU A 23 42.64 -18.13 -16.53
C GLU A 23 41.26 -18.81 -16.51
N ALA A 24 40.68 -18.92 -15.33
CA ALA A 24 39.35 -19.47 -15.15
C ALA A 24 38.33 -18.42 -15.62
N THR A 25 38.15 -18.30 -16.93
CA THR A 25 36.87 -17.85 -17.50
C THR A 25 35.86 -18.99 -17.32
N GLY A 26 35.62 -19.35 -16.06
CA GLY A 26 34.44 -20.11 -15.68
C GLY A 26 33.19 -19.31 -16.01
N PRO A 27 32.02 -19.96 -16.19
CA PRO A 27 30.78 -19.26 -16.45
C PRO A 27 30.56 -18.21 -15.36
N SER A 28 30.48 -16.94 -15.76
CA SER A 28 30.27 -15.82 -14.85
C SER A 28 29.01 -16.11 -14.03
N CYS A 29 29.18 -16.41 -12.74
CA CYS A 29 28.07 -16.83 -11.93
C CYS A 29 27.22 -15.61 -11.57
N LEU A 30 25.89 -15.76 -11.69
CA LEU A 30 24.84 -14.96 -11.05
C LEU A 30 25.35 -14.19 -9.83
N VAL A 31 25.72 -15.02 -8.87
CA VAL A 31 26.00 -14.66 -7.50
C VAL A 31 27.39 -14.08 -7.34
N GLN A 32 28.19 -13.87 -8.39
CA GLN A 32 29.49 -13.18 -8.31
C GLN A 32 29.37 -11.69 -8.58
N LEU A 33 28.32 -11.23 -9.28
CA LEU A 33 28.10 -9.83 -9.65
C LEU A 33 27.96 -8.90 -8.44
N PRO A 34 28.52 -7.67 -8.45
CA PRO A 34 28.34 -6.68 -7.38
C PRO A 34 26.87 -6.49 -6.99
N GLY A 35 26.63 -6.15 -5.72
CA GLY A 35 25.27 -6.04 -5.17
C GLY A 35 24.40 -5.02 -5.91
N GLU A 36 25.01 -3.92 -6.35
CA GLU A 36 24.40 -2.84 -7.12
C GLU A 36 23.94 -3.32 -8.51
N VAL A 37 24.74 -4.16 -9.16
CA VAL A 37 24.40 -4.74 -10.46
C VAL A 37 23.26 -5.75 -10.31
N LEU A 38 23.30 -6.57 -9.27
CA LEU A 38 22.22 -7.49 -8.95
C LEU A 38 20.91 -6.74 -8.65
N GLU A 39 20.98 -5.69 -7.84
CA GLU A 39 19.84 -4.84 -7.54
C GLU A 39 19.27 -4.18 -8.80
N TYR A 40 20.12 -3.66 -9.69
CA TYR A 40 19.69 -3.09 -10.97
C TYR A 40 18.94 -4.12 -11.83
N ILE A 41 19.45 -5.35 -11.94
CA ILE A 41 18.78 -6.45 -12.64
C ILE A 41 17.42 -6.77 -11.98
N LEU A 42 17.37 -6.80 -10.65
CA LEU A 42 16.16 -7.12 -9.89
C LEU A 42 15.10 -6.01 -9.95
N CYS A 43 15.52 -4.77 -10.16
CA CYS A 43 14.65 -3.62 -10.44
C CYS A 43 14.13 -3.62 -11.90
N SER A 44 14.49 -4.59 -12.73
CA SER A 44 13.95 -4.67 -14.09
C SER A 44 12.43 -4.88 -14.07
N GLY A 45 11.71 -4.10 -14.89
CA GLY A 45 10.24 -4.17 -14.97
C GLY A 45 9.70 -5.49 -15.54
N SER A 46 10.56 -6.39 -16.02
CA SER A 46 10.20 -7.73 -16.50
C SER A 46 9.98 -8.74 -15.37
N LEU A 47 10.52 -8.50 -14.17
CA LEU A 47 10.38 -9.40 -13.03
C LEU A 47 9.17 -8.99 -12.20
N THR A 48 8.32 -9.96 -11.88
CA THR A 48 7.19 -9.74 -10.96
C THR A 48 7.62 -9.95 -9.51
N ALA A 49 6.83 -9.45 -8.56
CA ALA A 49 7.06 -9.72 -7.14
C ALA A 49 7.13 -11.22 -6.78
N LEU A 50 6.45 -12.08 -7.55
CA LEU A 50 6.57 -13.53 -7.39
C LEU A 50 7.96 -14.03 -7.79
N ASP A 51 8.52 -13.49 -8.88
CA ASP A 51 9.87 -13.82 -9.34
C ASP A 51 10.91 -13.35 -8.34
N ILE A 52 10.77 -12.12 -7.81
CA ILE A 52 11.63 -11.61 -6.74
C ILE A 52 11.58 -12.52 -5.49
N GLY A 53 10.39 -12.98 -5.12
CA GLY A 53 10.21 -13.95 -4.03
C GLY A 53 10.94 -15.28 -4.28
N ARG A 54 10.86 -15.80 -5.50
CA ARG A 54 11.59 -17.02 -5.92
C ARG A 54 13.09 -16.79 -5.89
N VAL A 55 13.59 -15.69 -6.45
CA VAL A 55 15.01 -15.32 -6.42
C VAL A 55 15.52 -15.23 -4.97
N SER A 56 14.76 -14.58 -4.08
CA SER A 56 15.09 -14.47 -2.64
C SER A 56 15.17 -15.82 -1.92
N SER A 57 14.53 -16.85 -2.47
CA SER A 57 14.55 -18.21 -1.90
C SER A 57 15.74 -19.06 -2.35
N THR A 58 16.46 -18.64 -3.40
CA THR A 58 17.56 -19.43 -4.00
C THR A 58 18.80 -19.51 -3.11
N CYS A 59 19.31 -18.38 -2.62
CA CYS A 59 20.50 -18.33 -1.79
C CYS A 59 20.51 -17.11 -0.85
N ARG A 60 21.37 -17.15 0.17
CA ARG A 60 21.49 -16.08 1.18
C ARG A 60 21.84 -14.72 0.57
N ARG A 61 22.81 -14.67 -0.35
CA ARG A 61 23.24 -13.41 -0.99
C ARG A 61 22.13 -12.76 -1.80
N LEU A 62 21.40 -13.53 -2.61
CA LEU A 62 20.27 -13.00 -3.39
C LEU A 62 19.11 -12.56 -2.50
N ARG A 63 18.88 -13.25 -1.38
CA ARG A 63 17.92 -12.81 -0.35
C ARG A 63 18.32 -11.45 0.24
N GLU A 64 19.58 -11.30 0.61
CA GLU A 64 20.11 -10.05 1.18
C GLU A 64 19.94 -8.88 0.19
N VAL A 65 20.31 -9.06 -1.08
CA VAL A 65 20.12 -8.02 -2.12
C VAL A 65 18.64 -7.65 -2.30
N CYS A 66 17.73 -8.63 -2.27
CA CYS A 66 16.29 -8.35 -2.41
C CYS A 66 15.70 -7.59 -1.21
N GLN A 67 16.37 -7.53 -0.06
CA GLN A 67 15.80 -7.03 1.20
C GLN A 67 16.57 -5.83 1.80
N SER A 68 17.84 -5.62 1.46
CA SER A 68 18.74 -4.70 2.17
C SER A 68 18.45 -3.22 1.92
N SER A 69 18.29 -2.81 0.67
CA SER A 69 18.11 -1.39 0.29
C SER A 69 16.64 -0.95 0.22
N GLY A 70 15.73 -1.92 0.09
CA GLY A 70 14.33 -1.68 -0.22
C GLY A 70 14.04 -1.17 -1.64
N GLN A 71 15.05 -0.95 -2.51
CA GLN A 71 14.85 -0.42 -3.86
C GLN A 71 14.06 -1.37 -4.75
N VAL A 72 14.37 -2.66 -4.70
CA VAL A 72 13.64 -3.68 -5.48
C VAL A 72 12.15 -3.62 -5.17
N TRP A 73 11.78 -3.58 -3.87
CA TRP A 73 10.37 -3.52 -3.46
C TRP A 73 9.73 -2.16 -3.70
N LYS A 74 10.49 -1.07 -3.62
CA LYS A 74 10.03 0.27 -4.02
C LYS A 74 9.65 0.29 -5.49
N GLU A 75 10.48 -0.29 -6.35
CA GLU A 75 10.25 -0.37 -7.79
C GLU A 75 9.05 -1.27 -8.11
N GLN A 76 8.95 -2.44 -7.49
CA GLN A 76 7.78 -3.32 -7.61
C GLN A 76 6.50 -2.62 -7.18
N PHE A 77 6.53 -1.86 -6.08
CA PHE A 77 5.38 -1.09 -5.62
C PHE A 77 5.00 0.02 -6.61
N ARG A 78 5.99 0.77 -7.11
CA ARG A 78 5.80 1.86 -8.08
C ARG A 78 5.18 1.36 -9.39
N VAL A 79 5.68 0.25 -9.92
CA VAL A 79 5.18 -0.36 -11.17
C VAL A 79 3.77 -0.91 -10.97
N ARG A 80 3.51 -1.56 -9.84
CA ARG A 80 2.23 -2.24 -9.60
C ARG A 80 1.09 -1.31 -9.20
N TRP A 81 1.40 -0.26 -8.43
CA TRP A 81 0.44 0.70 -7.86
C TRP A 81 0.93 2.15 -8.00
N PRO A 82 1.08 2.67 -9.23
CA PRO A 82 1.60 4.01 -9.46
C PRO A 82 0.72 5.12 -8.85
N SER A 83 -0.59 4.90 -8.74
CA SER A 83 -1.57 5.80 -8.11
C SER A 83 -1.28 6.11 -6.65
N LEU A 84 -0.64 5.18 -5.93
CA LEU A 84 -0.31 5.31 -4.51
C LEU A 84 0.95 6.14 -4.28
N MET A 85 1.81 6.30 -5.28
CA MET A 85 3.09 6.99 -5.14
C MET A 85 2.93 8.47 -4.72
N LYS A 86 1.80 9.09 -5.04
CA LYS A 86 1.47 10.47 -4.62
C LYS A 86 1.34 10.66 -3.11
N HIS A 87 1.24 9.57 -2.35
CA HIS A 87 1.11 9.59 -0.89
C HIS A 87 2.42 9.32 -0.15
N TYR A 88 3.52 9.05 -0.88
CA TYR A 88 4.82 8.82 -0.28
C TYR A 88 5.74 10.01 -0.51
N SER A 89 6.38 10.47 0.55
CA SER A 89 7.51 11.40 0.45
C SER A 89 8.78 10.64 0.05
N PRO A 90 9.71 11.28 -0.69
CA PRO A 90 11.06 10.76 -0.91
C PRO A 90 11.83 10.49 0.39
N THR A 91 11.49 11.19 1.47
CA THR A 91 12.13 11.10 2.79
C THR A 91 11.54 10.02 3.69
N ASP A 92 10.44 9.38 3.29
CA ASP A 92 9.78 8.38 4.13
C ASP A 92 10.62 7.10 4.18
N TYR A 93 11.24 6.87 5.33
CA TYR A 93 11.86 5.60 5.66
C TYR A 93 10.76 4.60 6.04
N VAL A 94 10.29 3.88 5.02
CA VAL A 94 9.29 2.82 5.16
C VAL A 94 9.93 1.53 4.67
N ASN A 95 9.77 0.44 5.44
CA ASN A 95 10.14 -0.89 4.97
C ASN A 95 9.27 -1.25 3.76
N ARG A 96 9.84 -1.11 2.56
CA ARG A 96 9.12 -1.24 1.28
C ARG A 96 8.56 -2.65 1.06
N LEU A 97 9.21 -3.68 1.60
CA LEU A 97 8.71 -5.05 1.55
C LEU A 97 7.48 -5.23 2.43
N GLU A 98 7.52 -4.75 3.67
CA GLU A 98 6.37 -4.84 4.56
C GLU A 98 5.18 -4.03 4.03
N GLU A 99 5.43 -2.83 3.52
CA GLU A 99 4.40 -2.01 2.88
C GLU A 99 3.76 -2.73 1.68
N TYR A 100 4.59 -3.36 0.84
CA TYR A 100 4.12 -4.18 -0.28
C TYR A 100 3.21 -5.31 0.21
N LYS A 101 3.59 -6.03 1.27
CA LYS A 101 2.78 -7.12 1.85
C LYS A 101 1.46 -6.60 2.40
N VAL A 102 1.47 -5.49 3.14
CA VAL A 102 0.26 -4.88 3.71
C VAL A 102 -0.69 -4.47 2.58
N ARG A 103 -0.19 -3.79 1.54
CA ARG A 103 -0.99 -3.40 0.38
C ARG A 103 -1.54 -4.62 -0.37
N GLN A 104 -0.73 -5.67 -0.54
CA GLN A 104 -1.15 -6.89 -1.21
C GLN A 104 -2.27 -7.59 -0.41
N LYS A 105 -2.14 -7.70 0.93
CA LYS A 105 -3.17 -8.26 1.81
C LYS A 105 -4.48 -7.46 1.73
N ALA A 106 -4.39 -6.13 1.82
CA ALA A 106 -5.55 -5.25 1.70
C ALA A 106 -6.27 -5.42 0.36
N GLY A 107 -5.51 -5.56 -0.74
CA GLY A 107 -6.09 -5.81 -2.06
C GLY A 107 -6.82 -7.14 -2.19
N LEU A 108 -6.26 -8.21 -1.60
CA LEU A 108 -6.92 -9.52 -1.56
C LEU A 108 -8.21 -9.50 -0.75
N GLU A 109 -8.21 -8.86 0.42
CA GLU A 109 -9.42 -8.71 1.24
C GLU A 109 -10.49 -7.86 0.53
N ALA A 110 -10.10 -6.77 -0.16
CA ALA A 110 -11.05 -5.99 -0.96
C ALA A 110 -11.73 -6.84 -2.05
N ARG A 111 -10.94 -7.63 -2.79
CA ARG A 111 -11.48 -8.55 -3.81
C ARG A 111 -12.39 -9.61 -3.20
N LYS A 112 -12.01 -10.15 -2.03
CA LYS A 112 -12.81 -11.15 -1.31
C LYS A 112 -14.14 -10.59 -0.82
N ILE A 113 -14.18 -9.35 -0.32
CA ILE A 113 -15.42 -8.67 0.07
C ILE A 113 -16.30 -8.42 -1.15
N VAL A 114 -15.75 -7.89 -2.25
CA VAL A 114 -16.51 -7.70 -3.50
C VAL A 114 -17.08 -9.03 -4.01
N ALA A 115 -16.29 -10.10 -3.98
CA ALA A 115 -16.74 -11.44 -4.36
C ALA A 115 -17.85 -11.94 -3.42
N SER A 116 -17.70 -11.75 -2.11
CA SER A 116 -18.70 -12.09 -1.09
C SER A 116 -20.03 -11.37 -1.35
N PHE A 117 -19.98 -10.06 -1.60
CA PHE A 117 -21.16 -9.26 -1.93
C PHE A 117 -21.84 -9.74 -3.21
N SER A 118 -21.05 -10.09 -4.23
CA SER A 118 -21.58 -10.62 -5.49
C SER A 118 -22.32 -11.95 -5.32
N LYS A 119 -21.96 -12.75 -4.29
CA LYS A 119 -22.63 -14.01 -3.97
C LYS A 119 -23.84 -13.80 -3.05
N ARG A 120 -23.70 -12.96 -2.02
CA ARG A 120 -24.71 -12.74 -0.98
C ARG A 120 -25.88 -11.87 -1.41
N PHE A 121 -25.64 -10.90 -2.27
CA PHE A 121 -26.61 -9.84 -2.56
C PHE A 121 -26.98 -9.76 -4.04
N PHE A 122 -26.65 -10.77 -4.85
CA PHE A 122 -26.82 -10.75 -6.31
C PHE A 122 -28.19 -10.20 -6.78
N SER A 123 -29.26 -10.56 -6.08
CA SER A 123 -30.65 -10.25 -6.43
C SER A 123 -31.27 -9.11 -5.59
N GLU A 124 -30.61 -8.67 -4.52
CA GLU A 124 -31.20 -7.82 -3.49
C GLU A 124 -30.35 -6.58 -3.20
N HIS A 125 -31.00 -5.52 -2.71
CA HIS A 125 -30.27 -4.34 -2.25
C HIS A 125 -29.39 -4.69 -1.04
N VAL A 126 -28.13 -4.22 -1.03
CA VAL A 126 -27.23 -4.46 0.11
C VAL A 126 -27.80 -3.78 1.36
N PRO A 127 -28.17 -4.52 2.41
CA PRO A 127 -28.68 -3.92 3.65
C PRO A 127 -27.55 -3.23 4.40
N CYS A 128 -27.87 -2.26 5.28
CA CYS A 128 -26.84 -1.48 5.98
C CYS A 128 -25.92 -2.35 6.86
N ASN A 129 -26.44 -3.41 7.48
CA ASN A 129 -25.64 -4.38 8.24
C ASN A 129 -24.78 -5.30 7.34
N GLY A 130 -25.02 -5.31 6.03
CA GLY A 130 -24.23 -6.07 5.06
C GLY A 130 -22.79 -5.57 4.91
N PHE A 131 -22.48 -4.38 5.45
CA PHE A 131 -21.16 -3.74 5.41
C PHE A 131 -20.28 -4.03 6.65
N SER A 132 -20.71 -4.89 7.59
CA SER A 132 -19.92 -5.26 8.77
C SER A 132 -18.53 -5.80 8.45
N ASP A 133 -18.39 -6.50 7.33
CA ASP A 133 -17.11 -7.06 6.85
C ASP A 133 -16.09 -5.96 6.51
N ILE A 134 -16.57 -4.74 6.26
CA ILE A 134 -15.76 -3.57 5.91
C ILE A 134 -15.34 -2.78 7.15
N GLU A 135 -16.10 -2.87 8.23
CA GLU A 135 -15.78 -2.19 9.50
C GLU A 135 -14.57 -2.81 10.20
N ASN A 136 -14.27 -4.08 9.91
CA ASN A 136 -13.15 -4.84 10.49
C ASN A 136 -11.90 -4.85 9.59
N LEU A 137 -11.80 -3.93 8.63
CA LEU A 137 -10.65 -3.89 7.71
C LEU A 137 -9.37 -3.48 8.44
N GLU A 138 -8.34 -4.29 8.27
CA GLU A 138 -6.99 -3.98 8.75
C GLU A 138 -6.19 -3.22 7.68
N GLY A 139 -5.48 -2.19 8.11
CA GLY A 139 -4.53 -1.43 7.29
C GLY A 139 -5.07 -0.10 6.75
N PRO A 140 -4.25 0.65 6.01
CA PRO A 140 -4.62 1.97 5.52
C PRO A 140 -5.82 1.94 4.56
N GLU A 141 -6.86 2.76 4.82
CA GLU A 141 -8.07 2.84 3.99
C GLU A 141 -7.76 3.09 2.51
N ILE A 142 -6.71 3.87 2.24
CA ILE A 142 -6.27 4.22 0.90
C ILE A 142 -5.93 3.00 0.03
N PHE A 143 -5.38 1.94 0.62
CA PHE A 143 -5.06 0.70 -0.10
C PHE A 143 -6.30 -0.02 -0.57
N PHE A 144 -7.33 0.02 0.28
CA PHE A 144 -8.62 -0.56 -0.03
C PHE A 144 -9.34 0.26 -1.11
N GLU A 145 -9.37 1.59 -0.98
CA GLU A 145 -9.93 2.48 -2.00
C GLU A 145 -9.27 2.29 -3.37
N ASP A 146 -7.93 2.20 -3.41
CA ASP A 146 -7.15 1.99 -4.63
C ASP A 146 -7.49 0.66 -5.30
N GLU A 147 -7.62 -0.43 -4.53
CA GLU A 147 -8.01 -1.74 -5.08
C GLU A 147 -9.43 -1.70 -5.66
N LEU A 148 -10.38 -1.04 -4.99
CA LEU A 148 -11.74 -0.90 -5.50
C LEU A 148 -11.76 -0.11 -6.82
N VAL A 149 -10.95 0.95 -6.94
CA VAL A 149 -10.78 1.69 -8.20
C VAL A 149 -10.16 0.81 -9.29
N CYS A 150 -9.18 -0.04 -8.94
CA CYS A 150 -8.63 -1.02 -9.87
C CYS A 150 -9.71 -1.98 -10.39
N ILE A 151 -10.59 -2.49 -9.51
CA ILE A 151 -11.73 -3.36 -9.90
C ILE A 151 -12.69 -2.62 -10.84
N LEU A 152 -12.98 -1.33 -10.58
CA LEU A 152 -13.82 -0.51 -11.45
C LEU A 152 -13.24 -0.35 -12.86
N ASN A 153 -11.91 -0.28 -12.95
CA ASN A 153 -11.17 -0.13 -14.20
C ASN A 153 -10.86 -1.45 -14.91
N MET A 154 -11.21 -2.61 -14.35
CA MET A 154 -11.00 -3.90 -15.02
C MET A 154 -11.74 -3.94 -16.37
N GLU A 155 -11.06 -4.40 -17.42
CA GLU A 155 -11.66 -4.56 -18.73
C GLU A 155 -12.49 -5.86 -18.81
N GLY A 156 -13.53 -5.86 -19.65
CA GLY A 156 -14.36 -7.03 -19.93
C GLY A 156 -15.78 -7.00 -19.36
N ARG A 157 -16.72 -7.56 -20.12
CA ARG A 157 -18.18 -7.60 -19.81
C ARG A 157 -18.54 -8.47 -18.59
N LYS A 158 -17.67 -9.39 -18.19
CA LYS A 158 -17.92 -10.34 -17.08
C LYS A 158 -17.71 -9.71 -15.69
N ALA A 159 -17.19 -8.48 -15.61
CA ALA A 159 -16.90 -7.81 -14.34
C ALA A 159 -18.00 -6.86 -13.85
N LEU A 160 -19.15 -6.74 -14.54
CA LEU A 160 -20.19 -5.74 -14.22
C LEU A 160 -20.69 -5.84 -12.78
N THR A 161 -20.94 -7.07 -12.28
CA THR A 161 -21.35 -7.31 -10.90
C THR A 161 -20.30 -6.84 -9.91
N TRP A 162 -19.02 -7.14 -10.17
CA TRP A 162 -17.91 -6.70 -9.33
C TRP A 162 -17.76 -5.19 -9.34
N LYS A 163 -17.89 -4.54 -10.51
CA LYS A 163 -17.86 -3.08 -10.63
C LYS A 163 -19.00 -2.42 -9.85
N TYR A 164 -20.21 -2.99 -9.92
CA TYR A 164 -21.36 -2.49 -9.15
C TYR A 164 -21.08 -2.51 -7.65
N TYR A 165 -20.62 -3.65 -7.11
CA TYR A 165 -20.34 -3.76 -5.68
C TYR A 165 -19.12 -2.95 -5.25
N ALA A 166 -18.05 -2.92 -6.05
CA ALA A 166 -16.90 -2.07 -5.78
C ALA A 166 -17.31 -0.59 -5.67
N LYS A 167 -18.19 -0.11 -6.57
CA LYS A 167 -18.75 1.25 -6.52
C LYS A 167 -19.54 1.49 -5.24
N LYS A 168 -20.43 0.56 -4.85
CA LYS A 168 -21.24 0.66 -3.63
C LYS A 168 -20.37 0.70 -2.37
N ILE A 169 -19.38 -0.18 -2.28
CA ILE A 169 -18.45 -0.24 -1.16
C ILE A 169 -17.61 1.05 -1.08
N LEU A 170 -17.12 1.55 -2.22
CA LEU A 170 -16.36 2.81 -2.26
C LEU A 170 -17.20 4.00 -1.79
N TYR A 171 -18.49 4.07 -2.14
CA TYR A 171 -19.39 5.10 -1.61
C TYR A 171 -19.56 5.00 -0.10
N TYR A 172 -19.73 3.78 0.41
CA TYR A 172 -19.86 3.54 1.84
C TYR A 172 -18.64 4.06 2.61
N LEU A 173 -17.42 3.73 2.16
CA LEU A 173 -16.17 4.18 2.79
C LEU A 173 -16.07 5.71 2.82
N ARG A 174 -16.33 6.37 1.69
CA ARG A 174 -16.31 7.83 1.60
C ARG A 174 -17.35 8.49 2.51
N GLN A 175 -18.55 7.91 2.60
CA GLN A 175 -19.59 8.39 3.50
C GLN A 175 -19.18 8.26 4.97
N GLN A 176 -18.60 7.12 5.36
CA GLN A 176 -18.10 6.93 6.72
C GLN A 176 -17.03 7.97 7.07
N LYS A 177 -16.10 8.23 6.17
CA LYS A 177 -15.07 9.27 6.35
C LYS A 177 -15.67 10.66 6.56
N ILE A 178 -16.64 11.06 5.73
CA ILE A 178 -17.33 12.35 5.87
C ILE A 178 -18.07 12.42 7.22
N LEU A 179 -18.79 11.36 7.59
CA LEU A 179 -19.54 11.32 8.85
C LEU A 179 -18.62 11.38 10.06
N ASN A 180 -17.47 10.69 10.03
CA ASN A 180 -16.48 10.71 11.10
C ASN A 180 -15.83 12.10 11.23
N ASN A 181 -15.47 12.73 10.11
CA ASN A 181 -14.96 14.10 10.11
C ASN A 181 -15.98 15.09 10.68
N LEU A 182 -17.26 14.94 10.32
CA LEU A 182 -18.33 15.78 10.86
C LEU A 182 -18.50 15.58 12.37
N LYS A 183 -18.47 14.33 12.86
CA LYS A 183 -18.54 14.04 14.29
C LYS A 183 -17.37 14.67 15.03
N ALA A 184 -16.14 14.52 14.52
CA ALA A 184 -14.95 15.14 15.11
C ALA A 184 -15.07 16.66 15.17
N PHE A 185 -15.55 17.30 14.09
CA PHE A 185 -15.80 18.74 14.06
C PHE A 185 -16.85 19.19 15.08
N LEU A 186 -17.94 18.44 15.23
CA LEU A 186 -19.00 18.76 16.20
C LEU A 186 -18.58 18.53 17.66
N GLN A 187 -17.55 17.72 17.90
CA GLN A 187 -17.02 17.42 19.24
C GLN A 187 -15.93 18.40 19.68
N GLN A 188 -15.43 19.26 18.79
CA GLN A 188 -14.51 20.33 19.18
C GLN A 188 -15.23 21.34 20.09
N PRO A 189 -14.63 21.74 21.23
CA PRO A 189 -15.22 22.73 22.12
C PRO A 189 -15.42 24.08 21.42
N ASP A 190 -16.43 24.84 21.85
CA ASP A 190 -16.85 26.13 21.28
C ASP A 190 -15.82 27.28 21.52
N ASP A 191 -14.52 27.04 21.40
CA ASP A 191 -13.48 28.11 21.40
C ASP A 191 -13.43 28.86 20.04
N TYR A 192 -14.53 28.83 19.30
CA TYR A 192 -14.68 29.36 17.93
C TYR A 192 -15.52 30.65 17.88
N GLU A 193 -15.57 31.46 18.95
CA GLU A 193 -16.11 32.83 18.85
C GLU A 193 -15.28 33.72 17.91
N SER A 194 -14.04 33.35 17.60
CA SER A 194 -13.15 34.09 16.69
C SER A 194 -13.48 33.97 15.19
N TYR A 195 -14.37 33.04 14.78
CA TYR A 195 -14.68 32.80 13.37
C TYR A 195 -15.99 33.44 12.89
N LEU A 196 -16.84 33.88 13.83
CA LEU A 196 -18.09 34.58 13.49
C LEU A 196 -17.87 36.09 13.31
N GLU A 197 -16.72 36.63 13.75
CA GLU A 197 -16.28 38.00 13.47
C GLU A 197 -15.50 38.12 12.16
N GLY A 198 -16.03 37.64 11.04
CA GLY A 198 -15.72 38.14 9.69
C GLY A 198 -14.25 38.38 9.29
N ARG A 199 -13.24 37.80 9.95
CA ARG A 199 -11.85 37.87 9.53
C ARG A 199 -11.57 36.69 8.60
N PRO A 200 -10.92 36.94 7.46
CA PRO A 200 -10.50 35.86 6.58
C PRO A 200 -9.60 34.92 7.38
N VAL A 201 -9.95 33.64 7.39
CA VAL A 201 -9.13 32.58 7.96
C VAL A 201 -7.83 32.53 7.15
N CYS A 202 -6.76 33.12 7.70
CA CYS A 202 -5.42 32.80 7.28
C CYS A 202 -5.10 31.41 7.84
N LEU A 203 -5.29 30.37 7.03
CA LEU A 203 -4.62 29.08 7.26
C LEU A 203 -3.12 29.35 7.41
N PRO A 204 -2.40 28.71 8.35
CA PRO A 204 -0.96 28.79 8.38
C PRO A 204 -0.44 28.05 7.14
N VAL A 205 -0.23 28.80 6.05
CA VAL A 205 0.66 28.38 5.00
C VAL A 205 2.06 28.48 5.61
N GLY A 206 2.68 27.33 5.83
CA GLY A 206 4.09 27.28 6.19
C GLY A 206 4.90 28.04 5.15
N GLY A 207 5.49 29.16 5.58
CA GLY A 207 6.54 29.89 4.86
C GLY A 207 6.05 30.92 3.83
N GLY A 208 6.29 32.21 4.13
CA GLY A 208 6.39 33.27 3.13
C GLY A 208 5.26 34.30 3.16
N PHE A 209 5.57 35.49 3.68
CA PHE A 209 4.73 36.68 3.62
C PHE A 209 4.48 37.13 2.16
N ALA A 210 3.21 37.34 1.79
CA ALA A 210 2.81 38.34 0.82
C ALA A 210 1.38 38.81 1.15
N ALA A 211 1.25 40.11 1.44
CA ALA A 211 -0.01 40.76 1.75
C ALA A 211 -0.68 41.26 0.47
N GLU A 212 -1.98 41.01 0.29
CA GLU A 212 -2.86 41.84 -0.55
C GLU A 212 -4.30 41.88 0.00
N GLN A 213 -4.93 43.05 -0.17
CA GLN A 213 -6.18 43.52 0.42
C GLN A 213 -7.46 43.04 -0.31
N PRO A 214 -8.68 43.24 0.26
CA PRO A 214 -9.88 42.47 -0.08
C PRO A 214 -10.83 43.17 -1.07
N LEU A 215 -11.49 42.39 -1.93
CA LEU A 215 -12.66 42.81 -2.71
C LEU A 215 -13.92 42.04 -2.27
N ARG A 216 -14.97 42.82 -1.99
CA ARG A 216 -16.33 42.45 -1.54
C ARG A 216 -16.99 41.31 -2.33
N ALA A 217 -17.71 40.41 -1.65
CA ALA A 217 -18.96 39.85 -2.16
C ALA A 217 -19.86 39.20 -1.09
N ARG A 218 -21.00 39.88 -0.86
CA ARG A 218 -22.38 39.41 -0.64
C ARG A 218 -22.69 38.29 0.36
N SER A 219 -23.48 38.68 1.35
CA SER A 219 -24.22 37.89 2.32
C SER A 219 -25.19 36.88 1.69
N ASN A 220 -25.13 35.63 2.16
CA ASN A 220 -26.31 34.78 2.32
C ASN A 220 -26.15 34.01 3.64
N CYS A 221 -26.68 34.60 4.71
CA CYS A 221 -26.58 34.09 6.06
C CYS A 221 -27.84 33.24 6.36
N SER A 222 -27.78 31.92 6.07
CA SER A 222 -28.75 30.95 6.59
C SER A 222 -28.16 30.29 7.83
N SER A 223 -28.62 30.76 8.99
CA SER A 223 -28.09 30.47 10.32
C SER A 223 -28.26 29.01 10.75
N ARG A 224 -27.29 28.52 11.54
CA ARG A 224 -27.13 27.17 12.12
C ARG A 224 -28.38 26.61 12.83
N ARG A 225 -29.39 27.44 13.13
CA ARG A 225 -30.70 27.01 13.68
C ARG A 225 -31.53 26.20 12.67
N GLU A 226 -31.49 26.53 11.37
CA GLU A 226 -32.23 25.77 10.35
C GLU A 226 -31.63 24.38 10.12
N LYS A 227 -30.30 24.25 10.20
CA LYS A 227 -29.63 22.95 10.01
C LYS A 227 -29.78 22.01 11.22
N LYS A 228 -29.99 22.54 12.44
CA LYS A 228 -30.42 21.73 13.59
C LYS A 228 -31.88 21.26 13.45
N ALA A 229 -32.77 22.07 12.87
CA ALA A 229 -34.16 21.70 12.65
C ALA A 229 -34.33 20.56 11.61
N VAL A 230 -33.51 20.55 10.55
CA VAL A 230 -33.51 19.45 9.56
C VAL A 230 -33.13 18.10 10.20
N LEU A 231 -32.26 18.10 11.22
CA LEU A 231 -31.86 16.88 11.92
C LEU A 231 -32.92 16.36 12.92
N VAL A 232 -33.76 17.24 13.48
CA VAL A 232 -34.88 16.84 14.35
C VAL A 232 -36.07 16.34 13.52
N GLY A 233 -36.29 16.87 12.31
CA GLY A 233 -37.32 16.41 11.38
C GLY A 233 -37.08 15.00 10.82
N PHE A 234 -35.83 14.57 10.65
CA PHE A 234 -35.52 13.24 10.09
C PHE A 234 -35.74 12.08 11.09
N ARG A 235 -35.93 12.36 12.39
CA ARG A 235 -36.30 11.35 13.40
C ARG A 235 -37.80 11.10 13.52
N ARG A 236 -38.66 11.93 12.93
CA ARG A 236 -40.14 11.74 12.97
C ARG A 236 -40.72 11.01 11.75
N GLY A 237 -39.95 10.77 10.70
CA GLY A 237 -40.39 10.03 9.50
C GLY A 237 -40.23 8.50 9.58
N ARG A 238 -39.94 7.94 10.76
CA ARG A 238 -39.64 6.51 10.93
C ARG A 238 -40.45 5.82 12.03
N GLN A 239 -41.69 6.27 12.28
CA GLN A 239 -42.72 5.49 12.97
C GLN A 239 -44.07 5.85 12.34
N HIS A 240 -44.90 4.85 12.02
CA HIS A 240 -46.15 4.87 11.23
C HIS A 240 -46.02 4.61 9.72
N SER A 241 -45.73 3.35 9.39
CA SER A 241 -46.48 2.63 8.36
C SER A 241 -46.60 1.16 8.80
N LYS A 242 -47.59 0.93 9.67
CA LYS A 242 -48.42 -0.26 9.86
C LYS A 242 -49.53 0.14 10.82
#